data_AF-A0A6B0Z2R4-F1
#
_entry.id   AF-A0A6B0Z2R4-F1
#
_cell.length_a   1.000
_cell.length_b   1.000
_cell.length_c   1.000
_cell.angle_alpha   90.00
_cell.angle_beta   90.00
_cell.angle_gamma   90.00
#
_symmetry.space_group_name_H-M   'P 1'
#
loop_
_entity.id
_entity.type
_entity.pdbx_description
1 polymer ?
#
loop_
_entity_poly.entity_id
_entity_poly.type
_entity_poly.pdbx_seq_one_letter_code
_entity_poly.pdbx_strand_id
1 'polypeptide(L)'
;MGTADIGARENFVRSVSRPAEQVNLALSCLYISAESNPQLDVALYIGRISEITERIRQKVQSRMSLFDSLYTLNDLMFGELGMRGNAGNYYDIRNSLLNEVIDRKLGIP
;
A
#
# COMPACT_ATOMS: atom_id res chain seq x y z
N MET A 1 -17.99 17.60 -16.86
CA MET A 1 -16.67 17.76 -17.51
C MET A 1 -15.95 16.43 -17.34
N GLY A 2 -16.10 15.54 -18.31
CA GLY A 2 -15.65 14.15 -18.20
C GLY A 2 -14.13 14.10 -18.15
N THR A 3 -13.57 13.73 -17.01
CA THR A 3 -12.19 13.25 -16.97
C THR A 3 -12.20 11.98 -17.81
N ALA A 4 -11.59 12.03 -19.00
CA ALA A 4 -11.27 10.82 -19.73
C ALA A 4 -10.60 9.87 -18.73
N ASP A 5 -11.05 8.61 -18.71
CA ASP A 5 -10.42 7.56 -17.94
C ASP A 5 -9.02 7.35 -18.52
N ILE A 6 -8.07 8.13 -18.02
CA ILE A 6 -6.65 8.03 -18.34
C ILE A 6 -6.25 6.63 -17.89
N GLY A 7 -5.69 5.83 -18.78
CA GLY A 7 -5.41 4.42 -18.50
C GLY A 7 -4.41 4.25 -17.35
N ALA A 8 -4.40 3.08 -16.69
CA ALA A 8 -3.51 2.80 -15.56
C ALA A 8 -2.03 3.17 -15.82
N ARG A 9 -1.52 2.84 -17.01
CA ARG A 9 -0.15 3.20 -17.44
C ARG A 9 0.07 4.71 -17.51
N GLU A 10 -0.86 5.46 -18.09
CA GLU A 10 -0.75 6.90 -18.23
C GLU A 10 -0.82 7.60 -16.85
N ASN A 11 -1.69 7.10 -15.97
CA ASN A 11 -1.76 7.55 -14.58
C ASN A 11 -0.47 7.26 -13.81
N PHE A 12 0.14 6.09 -14.00
CA PHE A 12 1.45 5.77 -13.44
C PHE A 12 2.52 6.75 -13.91
N VAL A 13 2.66 6.93 -15.23
CA VAL A 13 3.64 7.85 -15.84
C VAL A 13 3.45 9.26 -15.28
N ARG A 14 2.21 9.75 -15.21
CA ARG A 14 1.90 11.07 -14.65
C ARG A 14 2.30 11.18 -13.18
N SER A 15 2.08 10.13 -12.38
CA SER A 15 2.43 10.10 -10.96
C SER A 15 3.94 10.18 -10.74
N VAL A 16 4.72 9.37 -11.49
CA VAL A 16 6.18 9.27 -11.31
C VAL A 16 6.97 10.35 -12.04
N SER A 17 6.35 11.10 -12.95
CA SER A 17 6.96 12.26 -13.62
C SER A 17 7.07 13.50 -12.73
N ARG A 18 6.54 13.44 -11.50
CA ARG A 18 6.68 14.50 -10.49
C ARG A 18 8.06 14.40 -9.82
N PRO A 19 8.55 15.48 -9.16
CA PRO A 19 9.72 15.38 -8.28
C PRO A 19 9.56 14.25 -7.27
N ALA A 20 10.65 13.57 -6.92
CA ALA A 20 10.62 12.34 -6.12
C ALA A 20 9.86 12.51 -4.78
N GLU A 21 9.98 13.67 -4.14
CA GLU A 21 9.34 14.00 -2.87
C GLU A 21 7.81 14.18 -3.00
N GLN A 22 7.31 14.38 -4.22
CA GLN A 22 5.90 14.57 -4.54
C GLN A 22 5.25 13.32 -5.14
N VAL A 23 6.01 12.26 -5.36
CA VAL A 23 5.48 10.99 -5.88
C VAL A 23 4.65 10.33 -4.78
N ASN A 24 3.38 10.10 -5.07
CA ASN A 24 2.56 9.24 -4.22
C ASN A 24 2.90 7.78 -4.53
N LEU A 25 3.76 7.18 -3.70
CA LEU A 25 4.27 5.84 -3.94
C LEU A 25 3.15 4.78 -3.94
N ALA A 26 2.25 4.82 -2.96
CA ALA A 26 1.14 3.89 -2.85
C ALA A 26 0.24 3.92 -4.10
N LEU A 27 -0.12 5.14 -4.54
CA LEU A 27 -0.94 5.33 -5.73
C LEU A 27 -0.21 4.81 -6.98
N SER A 28 1.08 5.09 -7.11
CA SER A 28 1.89 4.64 -8.25
C SER A 28 1.97 3.10 -8.30
N CYS A 29 2.18 2.43 -7.17
CA CYS A 29 2.17 0.96 -7.08
C CYS A 29 0.80 0.35 -7.42
N LEU A 30 -0.29 1.02 -7.05
CA LEU A 30 -1.64 0.57 -7.43
C LEU A 30 -1.90 0.72 -8.92
N TYR A 31 -1.37 1.75 -9.58
CA TYR A 31 -1.46 1.85 -11.04
C TYR A 31 -0.68 0.75 -11.78
N ILE A 32 0.47 0.31 -11.24
CA ILE A 32 1.16 -0.88 -11.76
C ILE A 32 0.25 -2.11 -11.64
N SER A 33 -0.44 -2.25 -10.51
CA SER A 33 -1.35 -3.39 -10.29
C SER A 33 -2.58 -3.32 -11.21
N ALA A 34 -3.12 -2.11 -11.43
CA ALA A 34 -4.26 -1.86 -12.31
C ALA A 34 -3.96 -2.09 -13.80
N GLU A 35 -2.68 -2.00 -14.22
CA GLU A 35 -2.28 -2.30 -15.59
C GLU A 35 -2.59 -3.75 -15.99
N SER A 36 -2.40 -4.70 -15.06
CA SER A 36 -2.73 -6.12 -15.28
C SER A 36 -4.14 -6.50 -14.84
N ASN A 37 -4.84 -5.60 -14.14
CA ASN A 37 -6.21 -5.78 -13.68
C ASN A 37 -7.01 -4.47 -13.86
N PRO A 38 -7.59 -4.23 -15.04
CA PRO A 38 -8.34 -3.00 -15.33
C PRO A 38 -9.56 -2.76 -14.44
N GLN A 39 -10.07 -3.79 -13.75
CA GLN A 39 -11.20 -3.68 -12.83
C GLN A 39 -10.78 -3.31 -11.39
N LEU A 40 -9.48 -3.14 -11.15
CA LEU A 40 -8.97 -2.78 -9.83
C LEU A 40 -9.45 -1.38 -9.43
N ASP A 41 -10.23 -1.30 -8.36
CA ASP A 41 -10.62 -0.03 -7.76
C ASP A 41 -9.45 0.56 -6.96
N VAL A 42 -8.64 1.39 -7.62
CA VAL A 42 -7.48 2.05 -7.01
C VAL A 42 -7.89 2.89 -5.78
N ALA A 43 -9.05 3.55 -5.83
CA ALA A 43 -9.51 4.41 -4.74
C ALA A 43 -9.85 3.59 -3.49
N LEU A 44 -10.44 2.40 -3.65
CA LEU A 44 -10.69 1.46 -2.56
C LEU A 44 -9.40 1.10 -1.80
N TYR A 45 -8.31 0.78 -2.51
CA TYR A 45 -7.06 0.40 -1.85
C TYR A 45 -6.36 1.58 -1.17
N ILE A 46 -6.45 2.78 -1.73
CA ILE A 46 -6.01 4.00 -1.02
C ILE A 46 -6.83 4.21 0.26
N GLY A 47 -8.14 3.95 0.22
CA GLY A 47 -9.00 3.95 1.40
C GLY A 47 -8.51 2.98 2.48
N ARG A 48 -8.23 1.73 2.11
CA ARG A 48 -7.69 0.71 3.03
C ARG A 48 -6.34 1.09 3.65
N ILE A 49 -5.43 1.69 2.89
CA ILE A 49 -4.16 2.20 3.42
C ILE A 49 -4.41 3.35 4.41
N SER A 50 -5.40 4.20 4.12
CA SER A 50 -5.80 5.30 5.01
C SER A 50 -6.40 4.78 6.31
N GLU A 51 -7.19 3.71 6.28
CA GLU A 51 -7.71 3.03 7.48
C GLU A 51 -6.58 2.48 8.36
N ILE A 52 -5.56 1.84 7.76
CA ILE A 52 -4.38 1.38 8.51
C ILE A 52 -3.66 2.57 9.13
N THR A 53 -3.49 3.66 8.39
CA THR A 53 -2.85 4.88 8.88
C THR A 53 -3.60 5.48 10.06
N GLU A 54 -4.93 5.50 10.02
CA GLU A 54 -5.76 5.99 11.12
C GLU A 54 -5.63 5.12 12.37
N ARG A 55 -5.61 3.79 12.21
CA ARG A 55 -5.33 2.87 13.33
C ARG A 55 -3.95 3.12 13.94
N ILE A 56 -2.94 3.39 13.11
CA ILE A 56 -1.59 3.76 13.60
C ILE A 56 -1.68 5.06 14.41
N ARG A 57 -2.34 6.11 13.91
CA ARG A 57 -2.48 7.40 14.61
C ARG A 57 -3.19 7.27 15.96
N GLN A 58 -4.18 6.38 16.06
CA GLN A 58 -4.91 6.14 17.30
C GLN A 58 -4.07 5.43 18.36
N LYS A 59 -3.18 4.52 17.93
CA LYS A 59 -2.34 3.72 18.84
C LYS A 59 -1.01 4.39 19.17
N VAL A 60 -0.37 5.02 18.19
CA VAL A 60 0.93 5.69 18.34
C VAL A 60 0.72 7.14 18.76
N GLN A 61 0.82 7.38 20.06
CA GLN A 61 0.64 8.71 20.64
C GLN A 61 1.94 9.53 20.59
N SER A 62 1.84 10.84 20.43
CA SER A 62 3.00 11.75 20.30
C SER A 62 3.97 11.74 21.49
N ARG A 63 3.51 11.29 22.66
CA ARG A 63 4.30 11.18 23.90
C ARG A 63 5.05 9.86 24.07
N MET A 64 4.85 8.89 23.17
CA MET A 64 5.51 7.59 23.24
C MET A 64 6.99 7.71 22.91
N SER A 65 7.81 6.86 23.52
CA SER A 65 9.20 6.74 23.08
C SER A 65 9.26 6.18 21.65
N LEU A 66 10.41 6.35 20.97
CA LEU A 66 10.63 5.75 19.65
C LEU A 66 10.47 4.22 19.69
N PHE A 67 10.98 3.58 20.76
CA PHE A 67 10.89 2.13 20.92
C PHE A 67 9.45 1.66 21.06
N ASP A 68 8.65 2.32 21.92
CA ASP A 68 7.25 1.94 22.12
C ASP A 68 6.41 2.20 20.86
N SER A 69 6.73 3.27 20.12
CA SER A 69 6.09 3.58 18.83
C SER A 69 6.37 2.49 17.79
N LEU A 70 7.63 2.05 17.68
CA LEU A 70 8.02 0.96 16.79
C LEU A 70 7.40 -0.37 17.19
N TYR A 71 7.39 -0.69 18.50
CA TYR A 71 6.74 -1.89 19.01
C TYR A 71 5.24 -1.89 18.67
N THR A 72 4.55 -0.78 18.93
CA THR A 72 3.11 -0.63 18.65
C THR A 72 2.80 -0.73 17.16
N LEU A 73 3.65 -0.14 16.30
CA LEU A 73 3.52 -0.28 14.86
C LEU A 73 3.73 -1.74 14.42
N ASN A 74 4.75 -2.40 14.95
CA ASN A 74 5.05 -3.80 14.62
C ASN A 74 3.90 -4.73 15.05
N ASP A 75 3.42 -4.59 16.29
CA ASP A 75 2.30 -5.36 16.81
C ASP A 75 1.03 -5.15 15.99
N LEU A 76 0.73 -3.90 15.61
CA LEU A 76 -0.40 -3.63 14.72
C LEU A 76 -0.21 -4.29 13.34
N MET A 77 0.94 -4.13 12.69
CA MET A 77 1.16 -4.60 11.32
C MET A 77 1.25 -6.12 11.24
N PHE A 78 2.04 -6.76 12.11
CA PHE A 78 2.37 -8.18 12.03
C PHE A 78 1.57 -9.04 13.02
N GLY A 79 1.20 -8.49 14.18
CA GLY A 79 0.37 -9.17 15.17
C GLY A 79 -1.13 -9.08 14.82
N GLU A 80 -1.70 -7.87 14.88
CA GLU A 80 -3.15 -7.65 14.69
C GLU A 80 -3.59 -7.79 13.24
N LEU A 81 -2.90 -7.11 12.32
CA LEU A 81 -3.25 -7.17 10.90
C LEU A 81 -2.77 -8.47 10.26
N GLY A 82 -1.75 -9.13 10.82
CA GLY A 82 -1.26 -10.42 10.34
C GLY A 82 -0.49 -10.34 9.03
N MET A 83 0.10 -9.17 8.72
CA MET A 83 1.01 -9.04 7.58
C MET A 83 2.19 -9.99 7.76
N ARG A 84 2.66 -10.63 6.68
CA ARG A 84 3.83 -11.52 6.73
C ARG A 84 4.48 -11.70 5.36
N GLY A 85 5.71 -12.21 5.37
CA GLY A 85 6.44 -12.59 4.16
C GLY A 85 6.02 -13.97 3.61
N ASN A 86 6.07 -14.12 2.29
CA ASN A 86 5.78 -15.37 1.59
C ASN A 86 7.03 -16.22 1.32
N ALA A 87 7.70 -16.68 2.37
CA ALA A 87 8.95 -17.43 2.23
C ALA A 87 8.77 -18.74 1.43
N GLY A 88 7.59 -19.36 1.50
CA GLY A 88 7.27 -20.60 0.78
C GLY A 88 7.04 -20.42 -0.72
N ASN A 89 6.79 -19.19 -1.19
CA ASN A 89 6.62 -18.89 -2.60
C ASN A 89 7.14 -17.48 -2.93
N TYR A 90 8.46 -17.31 -2.77
CA TYR A 90 9.15 -16.03 -2.90
C TYR A 90 8.90 -15.34 -4.25
N TYR A 91 8.89 -16.11 -5.35
CA TYR A 91 8.76 -15.60 -6.73
C TYR A 91 7.32 -15.39 -7.20
N ASP A 92 6.31 -15.58 -6.33
CA ASP A 92 4.93 -15.24 -6.65
C ASP A 92 4.83 -13.73 -6.91
N ILE A 93 4.48 -13.34 -8.13
CA ILE A 93 4.38 -11.92 -8.54
C ILE A 93 3.41 -11.13 -7.64
N ARG A 94 2.42 -11.81 -7.06
CA ARG A 94 1.43 -11.21 -6.15
C ARG A 94 2.06 -10.75 -4.83
N ASN A 95 3.28 -11.16 -4.50
CA ASN A 95 4.02 -10.65 -3.36
C ASN A 95 4.49 -9.19 -3.57
N SER A 96 4.53 -8.73 -4.83
CA SER A 96 5.00 -7.39 -5.22
C SER A 96 3.86 -6.46 -5.66
N LEU A 97 2.65 -6.98 -5.88
CA LEU A 97 1.48 -6.19 -6.27
C LEU A 97 0.76 -5.69 -5.00
N LEU A 98 0.69 -4.36 -4.83
CA LEU A 98 0.24 -3.77 -3.57
C LEU A 98 -1.20 -4.17 -3.19
N ASN A 99 -2.09 -4.32 -4.18
CA ASN A 99 -3.45 -4.79 -3.94
C ASN A 99 -3.46 -6.21 -3.35
N GLU A 100 -2.67 -7.12 -3.92
CA GLU A 100 -2.55 -8.51 -3.49
C GLU A 100 -1.92 -8.62 -2.11
N VAL A 101 -0.90 -7.79 -1.81
CA VAL A 101 -0.27 -7.76 -0.48
C VAL A 101 -1.27 -7.32 0.58
N ILE A 102 -2.09 -6.30 0.29
CA ILE A 102 -3.13 -5.82 1.22
C ILE A 102 -4.19 -6.89 1.45
N ASP A 103 -4.69 -7.52 0.38
CA ASP A 103 -5.75 -8.53 0.48
C ASP A 103 -5.29 -9.81 1.19
N ARG A 104 -4.13 -10.32 0.77
CA ARG A 104 -3.59 -11.59 1.26
C ARG A 104 -2.81 -11.43 2.56
N LYS A 105 -2.47 -10.19 2.93
CA LYS A 105 -1.56 -9.86 4.04
C LYS A 105 -0.21 -10.57 3.90
N LEU A 106 0.21 -10.74 2.65
CA LEU A 106 1.31 -11.63 2.28
C LEU A 106 2.15 -10.98 1.18
N GLY A 107 3.40 -10.63 1.51
CA GLY A 107 4.32 -9.91 0.62
C GLY A 107 5.68 -10.57 0.48
N ILE A 108 6.68 -9.81 0.01
CA ILE A 108 8.07 -10.26 -0.06
C ILE A 108 8.61 -10.47 1.37
N PRO A 109 9.30 -11.61 1.66
CA PRO A 109 10.01 -11.84 2.91
C PRO A 109 11.13 -10.85 3.21
#